data_AF-A0A0D6LV30-F1
#
_entry.id   AF-A0A0D6LV30-F1
#
_cell.length_a   1.000
_cell.length_b   1.000
_cell.length_c   1.000
_cell.angle_alpha   90.00
_cell.angle_beta   90.00
_cell.angle_gamma   90.00
#
_symmetry.space_group_name_H-M   'P 1'
#
loop_
_entity.id
_entity.type
_entity.pdbx_description
1 polymer ?
#
loop_
_entity_poly.entity_id
_entity_poly.type
_entity_poly.pdbx_seq_one_letter_code
_entity_poly.pdbx_strand_id
1 'polypeptide(L)'
;MEAALNGLSNTVKNQATKDAVAQAKEAVKSLSTNEDVSIPYVREKCLAAFELAFDKGNDKAAHYAVEGVQALLREQRFHSTSIENPNHSLPTQVLSAMTGVAQWNCQLQCHCLTRSSHLFPHWHTCGNRSEMNQDSEELSTQNRTGKNVQNQMLFQLLVEMVCSVELRVSLQEVEECLELCMRVYGCTREESARVSARAAVSQSITAYCSNRYAAGEESQNVLSVYLDVTKLLESYIAKLDQLTVSSDQSVILFDAMNALLSTQPLNVQKHTPLVNLLWEKLCPLMIRLLGVPDKNVSNTPTISTEEPLGQGQMAKFTLSPAVVANPEATRVLYQILEQLIRIMAGIPSVNPVLEALFHKAFLFPKIEQRTEAIRIIKKILSDRRRLNDIVCSCVRSRSLSLWRMLIVCIAECAQPQYEIAIEATRACGSMRKEEAGKRGVYPLNIPVQYKFEN
;
A
#
# COMPACT_ATOMS: atom_id res chain seq x y z
N MET A 1 -6.59 30.73 -2.38
CA MET A 1 -8.04 30.68 -2.69
C MET A 1 -8.48 31.71 -3.74
N GLU A 2 -8.30 33.01 -3.51
CA GLU A 2 -8.84 34.06 -4.39
C GLU A 2 -8.35 33.98 -5.85
N ALA A 3 -7.07 33.65 -6.04
CA ALA A 3 -6.49 33.44 -7.37
C ALA A 3 -7.21 32.33 -8.15
N ALA A 4 -7.55 31.22 -7.47
CA ALA A 4 -8.27 30.09 -8.07
C ALA A 4 -9.69 30.49 -8.48
N LEU A 5 -10.45 31.17 -7.61
CA LEU A 5 -11.79 31.66 -7.93
C LEU A 5 -11.78 32.72 -9.05
N ASN A 6 -10.75 33.56 -9.11
CA ASN A 6 -10.58 34.53 -10.20
C ASN A 6 -10.25 33.85 -11.52
N GLY A 7 -9.34 32.87 -11.53
CA GLY A 7 -9.05 32.05 -12.71
C GLY A 7 -10.28 31.28 -13.20
N LEU A 8 -11.08 30.75 -12.27
CA LEU A 8 -12.30 30.02 -12.58
C LEU A 8 -13.37 30.94 -13.19
N SER A 9 -13.58 32.11 -12.60
CA SER A 9 -14.51 33.13 -13.12
C SER A 9 -14.21 33.54 -14.57
N ASN A 10 -12.94 33.50 -14.98
CA ASN A 10 -12.51 33.89 -16.33
C ASN A 10 -12.61 32.74 -17.35
N THR A 11 -12.66 31.49 -16.89
CA THR A 11 -12.61 30.30 -17.76
C THR A 11 -13.98 29.67 -17.98
N VAL A 12 -14.90 29.88 -17.04
CA VAL A 12 -16.24 29.29 -17.05
C VAL A 12 -17.18 30.03 -17.99
N LYS A 13 -17.90 29.27 -18.83
CA LYS A 13 -18.92 29.78 -19.75
C LYS A 13 -20.35 29.61 -19.23
N ASN A 14 -20.59 28.55 -18.45
CA ASN A 14 -21.92 28.19 -17.94
C ASN A 14 -22.40 29.19 -16.88
N GLN A 15 -23.63 29.68 -17.01
CA GLN A 15 -24.22 30.63 -16.07
C GLN A 15 -24.31 30.07 -14.65
N ALA A 16 -24.73 28.82 -14.48
CA ALA A 16 -24.86 28.20 -13.15
C ALA A 16 -23.50 28.16 -12.42
N THR A 17 -22.43 27.82 -13.13
CA THR A 17 -21.08 27.81 -12.56
C THR A 17 -20.57 29.23 -12.29
N LYS A 18 -20.91 30.23 -13.12
CA LYS A 18 -20.58 31.64 -12.84
C LYS A 18 -21.26 32.16 -11.59
N ASP A 19 -22.54 31.85 -11.41
CA ASP A 19 -23.32 32.25 -10.24
C ASP A 19 -22.76 31.59 -8.97
N ALA A 20 -22.39 30.31 -9.04
CA ALA A 20 -21.73 29.61 -7.94
C ALA A 20 -20.36 30.23 -7.59
N VAL A 21 -19.55 30.59 -8.59
CA VAL A 21 -18.25 31.28 -8.38
C VAL A 21 -18.45 32.66 -7.75
N ALA A 22 -19.48 33.41 -8.14
CA ALA A 22 -19.80 34.70 -7.54
C ALA A 22 -20.17 34.55 -6.06
N GLN A 23 -21.03 33.57 -5.72
CA GLN A 23 -21.38 33.26 -4.33
C GLN A 23 -20.16 32.85 -3.51
N ALA A 24 -19.27 32.01 -4.08
CA ALA A 24 -18.04 31.60 -3.40
C ALA A 24 -17.11 32.79 -3.12
N LYS A 25 -16.94 33.71 -4.08
CA LYS A 25 -16.14 34.94 -3.89
C LYS A 25 -16.71 35.84 -2.81
N GLU A 26 -18.03 36.00 -2.77
CA GLU A 26 -18.70 36.78 -1.73
C GLU A 26 -18.49 36.15 -0.34
N ALA A 27 -18.67 34.84 -0.22
CA ALA A 27 -18.46 34.10 1.03
C ALA A 27 -17.00 34.15 1.53
N VAL A 28 -16.01 34.10 0.63
CA VAL A 28 -14.58 34.23 1.00
C VAL A 28 -14.25 35.67 1.45
N LYS A 29 -14.90 36.67 0.84
CA LYS A 29 -14.72 38.07 1.19
C LYS A 29 -15.37 38.39 2.55
N SER A 30 -16.56 37.90 2.82
CA SER A 30 -17.21 38.06 4.12
C SER A 30 -16.38 37.41 5.24
N LEU A 31 -15.81 36.22 4.99
CA LEU A 31 -14.88 35.58 5.92
C LEU A 31 -13.62 36.44 6.22
N SER A 32 -13.14 37.22 5.25
CA SER A 32 -11.96 38.10 5.46
C SER A 32 -12.28 39.40 6.21
N THR A 33 -13.54 39.79 6.28
CA THR A 33 -13.98 41.09 6.83
C THR A 33 -14.54 40.99 8.26
N ASN A 34 -14.37 39.83 8.91
CA ASN A 34 -14.83 39.51 10.28
C ASN A 34 -16.36 39.52 10.47
N GLU A 35 -17.14 39.19 9.43
CA GLU A 35 -18.56 38.86 9.62
C GLU A 35 -18.70 37.47 10.28
N ASP A 36 -19.76 37.25 11.07
CA ASP A 36 -20.15 35.97 11.74
C ASP A 36 -20.53 34.86 10.74
N VAL A 37 -19.72 34.66 9.71
CA VAL A 37 -19.94 33.66 8.67
C VAL A 37 -19.29 32.35 9.08
N SER A 38 -20.11 31.31 9.13
CA SER A 38 -19.68 29.95 9.44
C SER A 38 -18.65 29.44 8.42
N ILE A 39 -17.48 28.97 8.88
CA ILE A 39 -16.43 28.41 8.02
C ILE A 39 -16.95 27.26 7.15
N PRO A 40 -17.70 26.27 7.68
CA PRO A 40 -18.39 25.25 6.88
C PRO A 40 -19.21 25.78 5.71
N TYR A 41 -19.90 26.90 5.90
CA TYR A 41 -20.72 27.52 4.86
C TYR A 41 -19.84 28.08 3.74
N VAL A 42 -18.73 28.74 4.08
CA VAL A 42 -17.79 29.27 3.08
C VAL A 42 -17.16 28.14 2.27
N ARG A 43 -16.76 27.06 2.93
CA ARG A 43 -16.22 25.86 2.28
C ARG A 43 -17.25 25.25 1.33
N GLU A 44 -18.49 25.08 1.77
CA GLU A 44 -19.59 24.53 0.96
C GLU A 44 -19.80 25.34 -0.32
N LYS A 45 -19.83 26.68 -0.22
CA LYS A 45 -19.96 27.56 -1.39
C LYS A 45 -18.78 27.44 -2.35
N CYS A 46 -17.56 27.35 -1.84
CA CYS A 46 -16.37 27.15 -2.67
C CYS A 46 -16.41 25.78 -3.35
N LEU A 47 -16.70 24.71 -2.61
CA LEU A 47 -16.74 23.35 -3.11
C LEU A 47 -17.85 23.14 -4.15
N ALA A 48 -19.03 23.74 -3.97
CA ALA A 48 -20.09 23.71 -4.97
C ALA A 48 -19.65 24.36 -6.31
N ALA A 49 -18.88 25.46 -6.24
CA ALA A 49 -18.33 26.09 -7.44
C ALA A 49 -17.28 25.20 -8.13
N PHE A 50 -16.44 24.51 -7.34
CA PHE A 50 -15.43 23.58 -7.84
C PHE A 50 -16.04 22.30 -8.42
N GLU A 51 -17.05 21.72 -7.77
CA GLU A 51 -17.80 20.56 -8.27
C GLU A 51 -18.42 20.85 -9.64
N LEU A 52 -19.09 22.00 -9.79
CA LEU A 52 -19.64 22.43 -11.09
C LEU A 52 -18.55 22.66 -12.14
N ALA A 53 -17.34 23.06 -11.72
CA ALA A 53 -16.20 23.20 -12.61
C ALA A 53 -15.62 21.84 -13.02
N PHE A 54 -15.64 20.83 -12.16
CA PHE A 54 -15.24 19.47 -12.49
C PHE A 54 -16.25 18.79 -13.44
N ASP A 55 -17.54 19.02 -13.23
CA ASP A 55 -18.60 18.41 -14.04
C ASP A 55 -18.74 19.07 -15.43
N LYS A 56 -18.79 20.41 -15.48
CA LYS A 56 -19.16 21.16 -16.70
C LYS A 56 -18.06 22.06 -17.26
N GLY A 57 -16.92 22.13 -16.57
CA GLY A 57 -15.81 23.01 -16.94
C GLY A 57 -14.96 22.45 -18.07
N ASN A 58 -14.03 23.29 -18.54
CA ASN A 58 -12.94 22.87 -19.42
C ASN A 58 -11.68 22.57 -18.59
N ASP A 59 -10.63 22.10 -19.26
CA ASP A 59 -9.37 21.72 -18.61
C ASP A 59 -8.77 22.85 -17.75
N LYS A 60 -8.93 24.11 -18.18
CA LYS A 60 -8.44 25.25 -17.40
C LYS A 60 -9.30 25.50 -16.15
N ALA A 61 -10.61 25.39 -16.27
CA ALA A 61 -11.54 25.58 -15.17
C ALA A 61 -11.31 24.52 -14.08
N ALA A 62 -11.15 23.27 -14.49
CA ALA A 62 -10.91 22.20 -13.53
C ALA A 62 -9.50 22.25 -12.91
N HIS A 63 -8.47 22.73 -13.62
CA HIS A 63 -7.18 23.05 -12.99
C HIS A 63 -7.32 24.11 -11.89
N TYR A 64 -8.04 25.21 -12.14
CA TYR A 64 -8.30 26.21 -11.11
C TYR A 64 -9.16 25.67 -9.96
N ALA A 65 -10.07 24.73 -10.23
CA ALA A 65 -10.83 24.07 -9.18
C ALA A 65 -9.93 23.20 -8.28
N VAL A 66 -8.98 22.45 -8.84
CA VAL A 66 -7.97 21.69 -8.06
C VAL A 66 -7.15 22.62 -7.18
N GLU A 67 -6.59 23.70 -7.74
CA GLU A 67 -5.84 24.71 -6.98
C GLU A 67 -6.69 25.34 -5.86
N GLY A 68 -8.00 25.52 -6.11
CA GLY A 68 -8.96 25.99 -5.12
C GLY A 68 -9.17 25.02 -3.96
N VAL A 69 -9.31 23.72 -4.25
CA VAL A 69 -9.40 22.68 -3.21
C VAL A 69 -8.07 22.56 -2.45
N GLN A 70 -6.92 22.62 -3.11
CA GLN A 70 -5.61 22.66 -2.43
C GLN A 70 -5.48 23.86 -1.49
N ALA A 71 -5.99 25.03 -1.91
CA ALA A 71 -6.03 26.20 -1.06
C ALA A 71 -6.91 25.97 0.19
N LEU A 72 -8.05 25.27 0.07
CA LEU A 72 -8.87 24.90 1.23
C LEU A 72 -8.11 23.98 2.21
N LEU A 73 -7.34 23.02 1.68
CA LEU A 73 -6.60 22.04 2.48
C LEU A 73 -5.34 22.61 3.15
N ARG A 74 -4.80 23.73 2.65
CA ARG A 74 -3.54 24.33 3.14
C ARG A 74 -3.75 25.58 3.97
N GLU A 75 -4.74 26.41 3.63
CA GLU A 75 -4.91 27.70 4.29
C GLU A 75 -5.69 27.53 5.62
N GLN A 76 -5.00 27.74 6.74
CA GLN A 76 -5.54 27.63 8.11
C GLN A 76 -6.82 28.43 8.37
N ARG A 77 -7.08 29.50 7.59
CA ARG A 77 -8.33 30.28 7.67
C ARG A 77 -9.58 29.47 7.30
N PHE A 78 -9.40 28.38 6.56
CA PHE A 78 -10.46 27.43 6.24
C PHE A 78 -10.37 26.19 7.10
N HIS A 79 -9.57 26.15 8.15
CA HIS A 79 -9.55 25.08 9.16
C HIS A 79 -10.31 25.58 10.38
N SER A 80 -11.21 24.74 10.90
CA SER A 80 -12.04 25.16 12.02
C SER A 80 -11.29 24.94 13.31
N THR A 81 -11.22 25.99 14.12
CA THR A 81 -10.56 25.98 15.43
C THR A 81 -11.41 25.34 16.53
N SER A 82 -12.70 25.11 16.25
CA SER A 82 -13.68 24.52 17.17
C SER A 82 -14.06 23.11 16.75
N ILE A 83 -14.49 22.27 17.69
CA ILE A 83 -14.99 20.91 17.41
C ILE A 83 -16.23 21.03 16.50
N GLU A 84 -16.05 20.73 15.22
CA GLU A 84 -17.16 20.68 14.26
C GLU A 84 -17.96 19.39 14.41
N ASN A 85 -19.22 19.43 13.98
CA ASN A 85 -19.97 18.21 13.74
C ASN A 85 -19.17 17.34 12.73
N PRO A 86 -19.00 16.02 12.96
CA PRO A 86 -18.32 15.13 12.03
C PRO A 86 -18.80 15.27 10.57
N ASN A 87 -20.08 15.56 10.37
CA ASN A 87 -20.67 15.74 9.04
C ASN A 87 -20.27 17.04 8.31
N HIS A 88 -19.56 17.95 8.99
CA HIS A 88 -19.14 19.24 8.46
C HIS A 88 -17.62 19.44 8.50
N SER A 89 -16.87 18.39 8.82
CA SER A 89 -15.41 18.44 8.76
C SER A 89 -14.96 18.79 7.33
N LEU A 90 -13.83 19.51 7.21
CA LEU A 90 -13.25 19.83 5.91
C LEU A 90 -13.04 18.57 5.04
N PRO A 91 -12.46 17.46 5.56
CA PRO A 91 -12.32 16.25 4.75
C PRO A 91 -13.66 15.67 4.27
N THR A 92 -14.69 15.63 5.13
CA THR A 92 -16.03 15.14 4.74
C THR A 92 -16.66 16.01 3.66
N GLN A 93 -16.56 17.34 3.76
CA GLN A 93 -17.09 18.24 2.72
C GLN A 93 -16.35 18.07 1.38
N VAL A 94 -15.02 17.93 1.40
CA VAL A 94 -14.22 17.67 0.20
C VAL A 94 -14.61 16.33 -0.43
N LEU A 95 -14.73 15.26 0.37
CA LEU A 95 -15.13 13.93 -0.11
C LEU A 95 -16.54 13.94 -0.72
N SER A 96 -17.49 14.63 -0.08
CA SER A 96 -18.85 14.80 -0.60
C SER A 96 -18.85 15.46 -1.98
N ALA A 97 -18.07 16.52 -2.15
CA ALA A 97 -17.92 17.21 -3.44
C ALA A 97 -17.22 16.35 -4.51
N MET A 98 -16.52 15.27 -4.12
CA MET A 98 -15.82 14.35 -5.01
C MET A 98 -16.61 13.09 -5.39
N THR A 99 -17.83 12.90 -4.85
CA THR A 99 -18.64 11.70 -5.09
C THR A 99 -18.99 11.47 -6.57
N GLY A 100 -19.11 12.55 -7.34
CA GLY A 100 -19.41 12.54 -8.78
C GLY A 100 -18.23 12.19 -9.69
N VAL A 101 -17.04 11.89 -9.14
CA VAL A 101 -15.81 11.77 -9.93
C VAL A 101 -15.85 10.76 -11.08
N ALA A 102 -16.63 9.69 -10.96
CA ALA A 102 -16.78 8.70 -12.02
C ALA A 102 -17.53 9.25 -13.27
N GLN A 103 -18.21 10.39 -13.13
CA GLN A 103 -19.03 11.02 -14.18
C GLN A 103 -18.38 12.28 -14.76
N TRP A 104 -17.35 12.81 -14.09
CA TRP A 104 -16.59 13.96 -14.57
C TRP A 104 -15.82 13.58 -15.85
N ASN A 105 -15.48 14.58 -16.66
CA ASN A 105 -14.85 14.37 -17.97
C ASN A 105 -13.45 13.68 -17.83
N CYS A 106 -12.72 13.37 -18.92
CA CYS A 106 -11.50 12.52 -18.84
C CYS A 106 -10.16 13.21 -19.18
N GLN A 107 -10.04 14.53 -19.09
CA GLN A 107 -9.01 15.38 -19.71
C GLN A 107 -8.24 16.44 -18.80
N LEU A 108 -7.29 16.10 -17.88
CA LEU A 108 -6.51 17.02 -16.97
C LEU A 108 -5.21 16.46 -16.30
N GLN A 109 -4.05 16.53 -16.94
CA GLN A 109 -2.72 16.08 -16.48
C GLN A 109 -1.74 17.18 -16.95
N CYS A 110 -0.76 17.73 -16.23
CA CYS A 110 0.09 17.28 -15.12
C CYS A 110 0.59 18.48 -14.28
N HIS A 111 0.68 18.33 -12.95
CA HIS A 111 1.81 18.78 -12.10
C HIS A 111 1.54 18.36 -10.64
N CYS A 112 2.31 17.43 -10.09
CA CYS A 112 2.79 17.39 -8.69
C CYS A 112 3.48 16.05 -8.39
N LEU A 113 4.72 15.90 -8.85
CA LEU A 113 5.73 15.11 -8.10
C LEU A 113 7.04 15.89 -7.89
N THR A 114 7.09 17.19 -8.18
CA THR A 114 8.33 17.99 -8.05
C THR A 114 8.19 19.22 -7.15
N ARG A 115 7.16 19.32 -6.31
CA ARG A 115 7.05 20.42 -5.33
C ARG A 115 6.74 20.00 -3.89
N SER A 116 6.88 18.71 -3.59
CA SER A 116 6.81 18.16 -2.22
C SER A 116 8.16 17.56 -1.78
N SER A 117 9.26 18.01 -2.37
CA SER A 117 10.63 17.67 -1.95
C SER A 117 11.00 18.21 -0.55
N HIS A 118 10.10 18.95 0.10
CA HIS A 118 10.27 19.41 1.48
C HIS A 118 9.41 18.64 2.50
N LEU A 119 8.62 17.63 2.10
CA LEU A 119 7.79 16.84 3.02
C LEU A 119 8.07 15.33 3.03
N PHE A 120 8.99 14.81 2.22
CA PHE A 120 9.24 13.36 2.17
C PHE A 120 10.72 12.96 2.00
N PRO A 121 11.44 12.66 3.11
CA PRO A 121 12.70 11.91 3.05
C PRO A 121 12.48 10.40 2.82
N HIS A 122 11.26 9.88 2.95
CA HIS A 122 11.02 8.44 3.08
C HIS A 122 10.68 7.70 1.78
N TRP A 123 10.56 8.42 0.64
CA TRP A 123 10.48 7.80 -0.68
C TRP A 123 11.71 6.93 -1.01
N HIS A 124 12.84 7.18 -0.35
CA HIS A 124 14.09 6.46 -0.61
C HIS A 124 14.31 5.18 0.23
N THR A 125 13.42 4.82 1.15
CA THR A 125 13.65 3.71 2.10
C THR A 125 12.74 2.49 1.94
N CYS A 126 11.68 2.56 1.13
CA CYS A 126 10.83 1.41 0.82
C CYS A 126 10.96 1.00 -0.65
N GLY A 127 11.83 0.02 -0.93
CA GLY A 127 11.88 -0.69 -2.21
C GLY A 127 13.13 -0.40 -3.05
N ASN A 128 13.97 -1.43 -3.20
CA ASN A 128 15.11 -1.58 -4.11
C ASN A 128 15.43 -0.41 -5.07
N ARG A 129 16.55 0.25 -4.80
CA ARG A 129 17.18 1.35 -5.55
C ARG A 129 17.56 1.05 -7.03
N SER A 130 17.33 -0.15 -7.55
CA SER A 130 17.89 -0.59 -8.83
C SER A 130 16.90 -0.76 -9.99
N GLU A 131 15.59 -0.74 -9.78
CA GLU A 131 14.61 -1.02 -10.86
C GLU A 131 13.76 0.20 -11.25
N MET A 132 13.80 1.32 -10.49
CA MET A 132 13.10 2.57 -10.85
C MET A 132 13.74 3.36 -12.02
N ASN A 133 14.96 3.01 -12.43
CA ASN A 133 15.66 3.73 -13.49
C ASN A 133 15.23 3.31 -14.90
N GLN A 134 14.54 2.19 -15.07
CA GLN A 134 14.00 1.78 -16.39
C GLN A 134 12.58 2.28 -16.60
N ASP A 135 11.73 2.28 -15.56
CA ASP A 135 10.36 2.80 -15.66
C ASP A 135 10.29 4.35 -15.71
N SER A 136 11.35 5.05 -15.29
CA SER A 136 11.44 6.51 -15.36
C SER A 136 11.84 7.03 -16.75
N GLU A 137 12.51 6.22 -17.57
CA GLU A 137 12.93 6.62 -18.93
C GLU A 137 11.87 6.31 -19.99
N GLU A 138 11.06 5.26 -19.83
CA GLU A 138 9.98 4.93 -20.79
C GLU A 138 8.73 5.83 -20.68
N LEU A 139 8.53 6.54 -19.56
CA LEU A 139 7.45 7.54 -19.42
C LEU A 139 7.67 8.81 -20.26
N SER A 140 8.84 8.96 -20.91
CA SER A 140 9.18 10.18 -21.65
C SER A 140 8.83 10.15 -23.14
N THR A 141 8.39 9.02 -23.71
CA THR A 141 8.25 8.86 -25.17
C THR A 141 6.89 8.44 -25.73
N GLN A 142 5.81 8.43 -24.94
CA GLN A 142 4.49 8.07 -25.48
C GLN A 142 3.50 9.25 -25.40
N ASN A 143 3.49 10.08 -26.45
CA ASN A 143 2.50 11.15 -26.60
C ASN A 143 1.49 10.79 -27.71
N ARG A 144 0.19 11.03 -27.43
CA ARG A 144 -1.00 11.10 -28.31
C ARG A 144 -2.09 10.04 -28.07
N THR A 145 -2.99 10.31 -27.12
CA THR A 145 -4.46 10.38 -27.35
C THR A 145 -5.13 11.09 -26.16
N GLY A 146 -5.91 12.14 -26.43
CA GLY A 146 -6.42 13.10 -25.42
C GLY A 146 -7.54 12.62 -24.49
N LYS A 147 -7.63 11.33 -24.14
CA LYS A 147 -8.64 10.78 -23.20
C LYS A 147 -8.05 10.34 -21.85
N ASN A 148 -6.74 10.46 -21.71
CA ASN A 148 -5.89 9.78 -20.73
C ASN A 148 -5.50 10.65 -19.52
N VAL A 149 -6.24 11.73 -19.27
CA VAL A 149 -5.59 12.92 -18.72
C VAL A 149 -6.22 13.31 -17.37
N GLN A 150 -7.48 13.03 -16.96
CA GLN A 150 -8.12 13.64 -15.74
C GLN A 150 -7.92 12.99 -14.35
N ASN A 151 -7.79 11.67 -14.22
CA ASN A 151 -7.94 10.98 -12.93
C ASN A 151 -6.84 11.28 -11.89
N GLN A 152 -5.69 11.80 -12.31
CA GLN A 152 -4.48 11.88 -11.49
C GLN A 152 -4.47 13.08 -10.52
N MET A 153 -5.15 14.18 -10.85
CA MET A 153 -5.24 15.35 -9.94
C MET A 153 -6.15 15.08 -8.74
N LEU A 154 -7.21 14.28 -8.91
CA LEU A 154 -8.08 13.86 -7.82
C LEU A 154 -7.29 13.06 -6.78
N PHE A 155 -6.50 12.09 -7.22
CA PHE A 155 -5.67 11.29 -6.34
C PHE A 155 -4.70 12.13 -5.53
N GLN A 156 -4.13 13.17 -6.14
CA GLN A 156 -3.26 14.10 -5.43
C GLN A 156 -4.01 14.85 -4.32
N LEU A 157 -5.23 15.34 -4.56
CA LEU A 157 -6.05 16.01 -3.55
C LEU A 157 -6.42 15.08 -2.39
N LEU A 158 -6.84 13.86 -2.71
CA LEU A 158 -7.18 12.84 -1.73
C LEU A 158 -5.97 12.46 -0.85
N VAL A 159 -4.81 12.24 -1.49
CA VAL A 159 -3.56 11.97 -0.78
C VAL A 159 -3.15 13.16 0.09
N GLU A 160 -3.21 14.39 -0.44
CA GLU A 160 -2.85 15.60 0.29
C GLU A 160 -3.73 15.79 1.54
N MET A 161 -5.04 15.53 1.42
CA MET A 161 -5.97 15.56 2.53
C MET A 161 -5.62 14.52 3.60
N VAL A 162 -5.42 13.25 3.22
CA VAL A 162 -5.12 12.16 4.17
C VAL A 162 -3.72 12.27 4.77
N CYS A 163 -2.75 12.77 4.01
CA CYS A 163 -1.37 12.93 4.46
C CYS A 163 -1.16 14.19 5.32
N SER A 164 -2.09 15.13 5.33
CA SER A 164 -1.97 16.35 6.11
C SER A 164 -1.86 16.04 7.60
N VAL A 165 -0.86 16.63 8.25
CA VAL A 165 -0.64 16.53 9.70
C VAL A 165 -1.56 17.52 10.45
N GLU A 166 -2.02 18.55 9.75
CA GLU A 166 -2.87 19.60 10.31
C GLU A 166 -4.35 19.18 10.35
N LEU A 167 -4.74 18.29 9.42
CA LEU A 167 -6.11 17.77 9.35
C LEU A 167 -6.21 16.47 10.15
N ARG A 168 -7.16 16.43 11.09
CA ARG A 168 -7.52 15.18 11.78
C ARG A 168 -8.49 14.39 10.91
N VAL A 169 -7.96 13.55 10.05
CA VAL A 169 -8.76 12.66 9.22
C VAL A 169 -9.26 11.47 10.04
N SER A 170 -10.56 11.20 9.98
CA SER A 170 -11.23 10.10 10.66
C SER A 170 -11.14 8.80 9.86
N LEU A 171 -11.42 7.67 10.53
CA LEU A 171 -11.43 6.36 9.88
C LEU A 171 -12.42 6.28 8.70
N GLN A 172 -13.61 6.87 8.87
CA GLN A 172 -14.66 6.87 7.85
C GLN A 172 -14.22 7.64 6.61
N GLU A 173 -13.57 8.79 6.79
CA GLU A 173 -13.07 9.62 5.68
C GLU A 173 -11.97 8.87 4.89
N VAL A 174 -11.14 8.06 5.56
CA VAL A 174 -10.18 7.18 4.88
C VAL A 174 -10.90 6.09 4.10
N GLU A 175 -11.92 5.44 4.66
CA GLU A 175 -12.71 4.42 3.95
C GLU A 175 -13.38 5.01 2.69
N GLU A 176 -13.99 6.18 2.80
CA GLU A 176 -14.62 6.90 1.68
C GLU A 176 -13.60 7.31 0.61
N CYS A 177 -12.43 7.83 1.01
CA CYS A 177 -11.33 8.14 0.11
C CYS A 177 -10.89 6.90 -0.69
N LEU A 178 -10.77 5.75 -0.03
CA LEU A 178 -10.36 4.51 -0.67
C LEU A 178 -11.43 3.96 -1.61
N GLU A 179 -12.70 4.07 -1.24
CA GLU A 179 -13.82 3.68 -2.10
C GLU A 179 -13.89 4.54 -3.37
N LEU A 180 -13.64 5.84 -3.27
CA LEU A 180 -13.49 6.71 -4.44
C LEU A 180 -12.33 6.24 -5.32
N CYS A 181 -11.17 5.95 -4.74
CA CYS A 181 -10.02 5.44 -5.51
C CYS A 181 -10.32 4.11 -6.22
N MET A 182 -10.98 3.18 -5.53
CA MET A 182 -11.39 1.90 -6.11
C MET A 182 -12.44 2.07 -7.22
N ARG A 183 -13.39 2.99 -7.06
CA ARG A 183 -14.39 3.30 -8.08
C ARG A 183 -13.74 3.85 -9.34
N VAL A 184 -12.83 4.82 -9.20
CA VAL A 184 -12.09 5.40 -10.34
C VAL A 184 -11.23 4.33 -11.02
N TYR A 185 -10.51 3.51 -10.25
CA TYR A 185 -9.74 2.38 -10.76
C TYR A 185 -10.62 1.40 -11.56
N GLY A 186 -11.83 1.10 -11.07
CA GLY A 186 -12.78 0.20 -11.72
C GLY A 186 -13.42 0.75 -13.00
N CYS A 187 -13.62 2.07 -13.08
CA CYS A 187 -14.22 2.73 -14.24
C CYS A 187 -13.20 3.04 -15.35
N THR A 188 -11.92 3.24 -14.99
CA THR A 188 -10.88 3.56 -15.97
C THR A 188 -10.30 2.31 -16.64
N ARG A 189 -10.04 2.43 -17.95
CA ARG A 189 -9.28 1.45 -18.74
C ARG A 189 -7.81 1.85 -18.93
N GLU A 190 -7.44 3.02 -18.45
CA GLU A 190 -6.11 3.56 -18.63
C GLU A 190 -5.17 3.10 -17.52
N GLU A 191 -4.06 2.51 -17.91
CA GLU A 191 -3.08 1.97 -16.95
C GLU A 191 -2.42 3.06 -16.11
N SER A 192 -2.15 4.25 -16.67
CA SER A 192 -1.56 5.36 -15.91
C SER A 192 -2.46 5.81 -14.74
N ALA A 193 -3.77 5.85 -14.97
CA ALA A 193 -4.77 6.18 -13.97
C ALA A 193 -4.92 5.07 -12.93
N ARG A 194 -4.84 3.79 -13.36
CA ARG A 194 -4.84 2.62 -12.45
C ARG A 194 -3.63 2.64 -11.52
N VAL A 195 -2.43 2.85 -12.06
CA VAL A 195 -1.18 2.97 -11.28
C VAL A 195 -1.25 4.15 -10.31
N SER A 196 -1.77 5.29 -10.75
CA SER A 196 -1.94 6.47 -9.89
C SER A 196 -2.92 6.21 -8.74
N ALA A 197 -4.04 5.52 -9.00
CA ALA A 197 -5.01 5.14 -7.97
C ALA A 197 -4.38 4.21 -6.91
N ARG A 198 -3.62 3.21 -7.36
CA ARG A 198 -2.90 2.26 -6.50
C ARG A 198 -1.87 2.96 -5.61
N ALA A 199 -1.10 3.89 -6.19
CA ALA A 199 -0.14 4.70 -5.47
C ALA A 199 -0.83 5.59 -4.42
N ALA A 200 -1.95 6.22 -4.78
CA ALA A 200 -2.72 7.07 -3.89
C ALA A 200 -3.27 6.30 -2.68
N VAL A 201 -3.85 5.13 -2.91
CA VAL A 201 -4.33 4.22 -1.85
C VAL A 201 -3.18 3.85 -0.90
N SER A 202 -2.04 3.44 -1.45
CA SER A 202 -0.88 3.04 -0.64
C SER A 202 -0.35 4.20 0.21
N GLN A 203 -0.25 5.39 -0.38
CA GLN A 203 0.23 6.60 0.30
C GLN A 203 -0.74 7.05 1.40
N SER A 204 -2.05 7.13 1.09
CA SER A 204 -3.08 7.54 2.05
C SER A 204 -3.11 6.64 3.28
N ILE A 205 -3.11 5.32 3.10
CA ILE A 205 -3.11 4.37 4.24
C ILE A 205 -1.82 4.49 5.05
N THR A 206 -0.68 4.58 4.35
CA THR A 206 0.63 4.67 5.00
C THR A 206 0.73 5.93 5.85
N ALA A 207 0.31 7.07 5.30
CA ALA A 207 0.34 8.35 5.98
C ALA A 207 -0.68 8.41 7.12
N TYR A 208 -1.90 7.90 6.93
CA TYR A 208 -2.90 7.80 8.00
C TYR A 208 -2.34 7.07 9.22
N CYS A 209 -1.77 5.87 9.01
CA CYS A 209 -1.18 5.10 10.10
C CYS A 209 0.00 5.84 10.75
N SER A 210 0.91 6.39 9.93
CA SER A 210 2.12 7.07 10.41
C SER A 210 1.80 8.34 11.22
N ASN A 211 0.85 9.15 10.75
CA ASN A 211 0.39 10.36 11.43
C ASN A 211 -0.27 10.01 12.77
N ARG A 212 -1.07 8.95 12.80
CA ARG A 212 -1.73 8.47 14.03
C ARG A 212 -0.73 7.89 15.03
N TYR A 213 0.30 7.20 14.57
CA TYR A 213 1.41 6.75 15.43
C TYR A 213 2.24 7.92 15.96
N ALA A 214 2.53 8.92 15.13
CA ALA A 214 3.28 10.12 15.54
C ALA A 214 2.50 10.97 16.57
N ALA A 215 1.18 11.05 16.44
CA ALA A 215 0.32 11.72 17.41
C ALA A 215 0.11 10.94 18.72
N GLY A 216 0.48 9.66 18.75
CA GLY A 216 0.25 8.75 19.86
C GLY A 216 1.45 8.61 20.80
N GLU A 217 1.80 9.64 21.56
CA GLU A 217 2.85 9.54 22.60
C GLU A 217 2.43 8.66 23.80
N GLU A 218 1.13 8.37 23.96
CA GLU A 218 0.57 7.54 25.02
C GLU A 218 0.08 6.16 24.53
N SER A 219 0.30 5.12 25.33
CA SER A 219 -0.06 3.71 25.03
C SER A 219 -1.53 3.50 24.60
N GLN A 220 -2.45 4.34 25.08
CA GLN A 220 -3.87 4.26 24.71
C GLN A 220 -4.13 4.73 23.27
N ASN A 221 -3.35 5.69 22.77
CA ASN A 221 -3.47 6.17 21.39
C ASN A 221 -2.99 5.11 20.40
N VAL A 222 -1.92 4.38 20.73
CA VAL A 222 -1.41 3.27 19.91
C VAL A 222 -2.45 2.14 19.78
N LEU A 223 -3.17 1.82 20.86
CA LEU A 223 -4.25 0.81 20.80
C LEU A 223 -5.38 1.24 19.86
N SER A 224 -5.75 2.52 19.85
CA SER A 224 -6.77 3.02 18.92
C SER A 224 -6.35 2.84 17.46
N VAL A 225 -5.06 3.03 17.14
CA VAL A 225 -4.54 2.75 15.79
C VAL A 225 -4.65 1.27 15.45
N TYR A 226 -4.35 0.37 16.39
CA TYR A 226 -4.50 -1.07 16.15
C TYR A 226 -5.95 -1.48 15.91
N LEU A 227 -6.92 -0.87 16.60
CA LEU A 227 -8.34 -1.09 16.36
C LEU A 227 -8.78 -0.59 14.98
N ASP A 228 -8.36 0.61 14.59
CA ASP A 228 -8.61 1.18 13.26
C ASP A 228 -8.04 0.25 12.16
N VAL A 229 -6.78 -0.17 12.33
CA VAL A 229 -6.09 -1.10 11.41
C VAL A 229 -6.82 -2.44 11.31
N THR A 230 -7.27 -3.00 12.44
CA THR A 230 -8.00 -4.28 12.45
C THR A 230 -9.31 -4.15 11.69
N LYS A 231 -10.06 -3.05 11.91
CA LYS A 231 -11.32 -2.80 11.22
C LYS A 231 -11.13 -2.60 9.70
N LEU A 232 -10.14 -1.81 9.28
CA LEU A 232 -9.83 -1.61 7.86
C LEU A 232 -9.44 -2.93 7.19
N LEU A 233 -8.56 -3.71 7.84
CA LEU A 233 -8.12 -4.98 7.28
C LEU A 233 -9.28 -5.96 7.13
N GLU A 234 -10.19 -6.02 8.12
CA GLU A 234 -11.38 -6.86 8.04
C GLU A 234 -12.30 -6.44 6.90
N SER A 235 -12.51 -5.12 6.72
CA SER A 235 -13.27 -4.56 5.60
C SER A 235 -12.67 -4.95 4.25
N TYR A 236 -11.35 -4.84 4.08
CA TYR A 236 -10.67 -5.21 2.84
C TYR A 236 -10.72 -6.71 2.55
N ILE A 237 -10.56 -7.55 3.58
CA ILE A 237 -10.73 -9.00 3.46
C ILE A 237 -12.14 -9.33 2.99
N ALA A 238 -13.16 -8.73 3.60
CA ALA A 238 -14.56 -8.96 3.21
C ALA A 238 -14.85 -8.49 1.77
N LYS A 239 -14.34 -7.33 1.36
CA LYS A 239 -14.46 -6.82 -0.02
C LYS A 239 -13.76 -7.76 -1.02
N LEU A 240 -12.59 -8.27 -0.67
CA LEU A 240 -11.82 -9.18 -1.51
C LEU A 240 -12.45 -10.59 -1.60
N ASP A 241 -13.12 -11.05 -0.55
CA ASP A 241 -13.90 -12.30 -0.58
C ASP A 241 -15.15 -12.17 -1.48
N GLN A 242 -15.75 -10.97 -1.58
CA GLN A 242 -16.89 -10.70 -2.46
C GLN A 242 -16.49 -10.55 -3.93
N LEU A 243 -15.30 -9.98 -4.18
CA LEU A 243 -14.76 -9.88 -5.52
C LEU A 243 -14.30 -11.27 -5.97
N THR A 244 -14.73 -11.71 -7.15
CA THR A 244 -14.13 -12.90 -7.76
C THR A 244 -12.63 -12.64 -7.90
N VAL A 245 -11.80 -13.62 -7.52
CA VAL A 245 -10.34 -13.50 -7.45
C VAL A 245 -9.73 -12.98 -8.77
N SER A 246 -10.44 -13.16 -9.90
CA SER A 246 -10.08 -12.71 -11.25
C SER A 246 -10.44 -11.26 -11.59
N SER A 247 -11.00 -10.47 -10.67
CA SER A 247 -11.30 -9.06 -10.94
C SER A 247 -10.01 -8.22 -10.92
N ASP A 248 -9.78 -7.39 -11.94
CA ASP A 248 -8.68 -6.41 -11.98
C ASP A 248 -8.68 -5.51 -10.72
N GLN A 249 -9.84 -5.32 -10.09
CA GLN A 249 -10.02 -4.51 -8.87
C GLN A 249 -9.45 -5.18 -7.61
N SER A 250 -9.06 -6.45 -7.67
CA SER A 250 -8.39 -7.12 -6.54
C SER A 250 -7.01 -6.52 -6.25
N VAL A 251 -6.31 -6.01 -7.29
CA VAL A 251 -4.94 -5.50 -7.16
C VAL A 251 -4.88 -4.28 -6.24
N ILE A 252 -5.80 -3.33 -6.39
CA ILE A 252 -5.83 -2.13 -5.55
C ILE A 252 -6.15 -2.47 -4.07
N LEU A 253 -6.94 -3.52 -3.82
CA LEU A 253 -7.14 -4.03 -2.45
C LEU A 253 -5.89 -4.70 -1.90
N PHE A 254 -5.14 -5.45 -2.72
CA PHE A 254 -3.86 -6.00 -2.29
C PHE A 254 -2.87 -4.90 -1.89
N ASP A 255 -2.80 -3.80 -2.65
CA ASP A 255 -1.96 -2.66 -2.29
C ASP A 255 -2.42 -2.02 -0.99
N ALA A 256 -3.73 -1.84 -0.81
CA ALA A 256 -4.29 -1.30 0.42
C ALA A 256 -3.92 -2.14 1.65
N MET A 257 -4.07 -3.46 1.54
CA MET A 257 -3.72 -4.42 2.59
C MET A 257 -2.22 -4.43 2.87
N ASN A 258 -1.39 -4.40 1.82
CA ASN A 258 0.07 -4.37 1.96
C ASN A 258 0.56 -3.06 2.61
N ALA A 259 0.02 -1.91 2.21
CA ALA A 259 0.32 -0.61 2.83
C ALA A 259 -0.09 -0.59 4.32
N LEU A 260 -1.27 -1.14 4.63
CA LEU A 260 -1.76 -1.26 5.99
C LEU A 260 -0.86 -2.15 6.85
N LEU A 261 -0.43 -3.31 6.34
CA LEU A 261 0.41 -4.25 7.08
C LEU A 261 1.87 -3.79 7.21
N SER A 262 2.42 -3.14 6.18
CA SER A 262 3.81 -2.69 6.17
C SER A 262 4.06 -1.55 7.16
N THR A 263 3.07 -0.72 7.45
CA THR A 263 3.16 0.37 8.44
C THR A 263 3.10 -0.09 9.89
N GLN A 264 2.74 -1.35 10.16
CA GLN A 264 2.57 -1.79 11.55
C GLN A 264 3.92 -1.99 12.25
N PRO A 265 4.14 -1.44 13.46
CA PRO A 265 5.33 -1.76 14.25
C PRO A 265 5.28 -3.21 14.75
N LEU A 266 6.43 -3.81 15.05
CA LEU A 266 6.49 -5.20 15.55
C LEU A 266 5.75 -5.39 16.89
N ASN A 267 5.55 -4.31 17.66
CA ASN A 267 4.77 -4.34 18.90
C ASN A 267 3.31 -4.74 18.69
N VAL A 268 2.80 -4.64 17.46
CA VAL A 268 1.44 -5.07 17.09
C VAL A 268 1.19 -6.56 17.35
N GLN A 269 2.25 -7.37 17.48
CA GLN A 269 2.17 -8.78 17.88
C GLN A 269 1.45 -8.99 19.22
N LYS A 270 1.42 -7.97 20.09
CA LYS A 270 0.71 -8.01 21.37
C LYS A 270 -0.80 -7.77 21.21
N HIS A 271 -1.24 -7.23 20.07
CA HIS A 271 -2.64 -6.95 19.80
C HIS A 271 -3.34 -8.19 19.24
N THR A 272 -3.86 -9.03 20.14
CA THR A 272 -4.52 -10.29 19.83
C THR A 272 -5.60 -10.20 18.74
N PRO A 273 -6.50 -9.19 18.71
CA PRO A 273 -7.53 -9.13 17.67
C PRO A 273 -6.96 -9.03 16.25
N LEU A 274 -5.88 -8.25 16.06
CA LEU A 274 -5.23 -8.15 14.76
C LEU A 274 -4.55 -9.47 14.41
N VAL A 275 -3.79 -10.05 15.34
CA VAL A 275 -3.11 -11.34 15.12
C VAL A 275 -4.12 -12.42 14.72
N ASN A 276 -5.25 -12.51 15.43
CA ASN A 276 -6.34 -13.43 15.10
C ASN A 276 -6.89 -13.21 13.70
N LEU A 277 -7.16 -11.95 13.32
CA LEU A 277 -7.59 -11.64 11.97
C LEU A 277 -6.58 -12.10 10.89
N LEU A 278 -5.27 -11.97 11.16
CA LEU A 278 -4.22 -12.39 10.24
C LEU A 278 -4.21 -13.91 10.01
N TRP A 279 -4.26 -14.71 11.08
CA TRP A 279 -4.15 -16.17 10.93
C TRP A 279 -5.50 -16.85 10.65
N GLU A 280 -6.62 -16.31 11.13
CA GLU A 280 -7.97 -16.89 10.93
C GLU A 280 -8.58 -16.54 9.59
N LYS A 281 -8.35 -15.33 9.07
CA LYS A 281 -8.99 -14.85 7.83
C LYS A 281 -7.98 -14.59 6.71
N LEU A 282 -6.94 -13.79 6.97
CA LEU A 282 -6.02 -13.38 5.91
C LEU A 282 -5.17 -14.54 5.36
N CYS A 283 -4.58 -15.37 6.22
CA CYS A 283 -3.77 -16.50 5.77
C CYS A 283 -4.59 -17.52 4.93
N PRO A 284 -5.79 -17.95 5.35
CA PRO A 284 -6.64 -18.80 4.53
C PRO A 284 -7.04 -18.16 3.20
N LEU A 285 -7.33 -16.85 3.20
CA LEU A 285 -7.58 -16.09 1.97
C LEU A 285 -6.37 -16.16 1.04
N MET A 286 -5.16 -15.87 1.53
CA MET A 286 -3.93 -15.96 0.74
C MET A 286 -3.67 -17.36 0.20
N ILE A 287 -3.88 -18.41 1.00
CA ILE A 287 -3.76 -19.81 0.55
C ILE A 287 -4.71 -20.09 -0.61
N ARG A 288 -5.94 -19.57 -0.56
CA ARG A 288 -6.94 -19.71 -1.62
C ARG A 288 -6.52 -18.96 -2.89
N LEU A 289 -6.00 -17.74 -2.74
CA LEU A 289 -5.52 -16.89 -3.83
C LEU A 289 -4.31 -17.49 -4.54
N LEU A 290 -3.38 -18.09 -3.77
CA LEU A 290 -2.23 -18.84 -4.27
C LEU A 290 -2.62 -20.17 -4.96
N GLY A 291 -3.91 -20.49 -5.06
CA GLY A 291 -4.44 -21.62 -5.84
C GLY A 291 -4.77 -22.86 -5.00
N VAL A 292 -5.82 -23.56 -5.43
CA VAL A 292 -6.30 -24.83 -4.85
C VAL A 292 -5.92 -25.96 -5.81
N PRO A 293 -5.43 -27.12 -5.33
CA PRO A 293 -5.08 -28.23 -6.21
C PRO A 293 -6.31 -28.75 -6.97
N ASP A 294 -6.14 -28.99 -8.27
CA ASP A 294 -7.15 -29.62 -9.12
C ASP A 294 -7.51 -30.99 -8.57
N LYS A 295 -8.76 -31.15 -8.11
CA LYS A 295 -9.28 -32.44 -7.62
C LYS A 295 -9.65 -33.41 -8.76
N ASN A 296 -9.53 -32.99 -10.02
CA ASN A 296 -10.02 -33.72 -11.20
C ASN A 296 -8.94 -34.42 -12.04
N VAL A 297 -7.76 -34.70 -11.47
CA VAL A 297 -6.76 -35.50 -12.19
C VAL A 297 -6.84 -36.95 -11.70
N SER A 298 -7.49 -37.80 -12.49
CA SER A 298 -7.37 -39.26 -12.39
C SER A 298 -5.90 -39.65 -12.39
N ASN A 299 -5.47 -40.40 -11.37
CA ASN A 299 -4.14 -40.96 -11.24
C ASN A 299 -3.82 -41.87 -12.44
N THR A 300 -3.15 -41.36 -13.47
CA THR A 300 -2.39 -42.19 -14.41
C THR A 300 -0.91 -41.81 -14.32
N PRO A 301 -0.04 -42.72 -13.86
CA PRO A 301 1.38 -42.44 -13.73
C PRO A 301 2.02 -42.53 -15.12
N THR A 302 2.15 -41.38 -15.79
CA THR A 302 3.06 -41.28 -16.94
C THR A 302 4.42 -40.86 -16.39
N ILE A 303 5.27 -41.86 -16.17
CA ILE A 303 6.70 -41.68 -15.96
C ILE A 303 7.25 -41.08 -17.26
N SER A 304 7.55 -39.79 -17.25
CA SER A 304 8.34 -39.12 -18.28
C SER A 304 9.58 -38.57 -17.58
N THR A 305 10.68 -39.29 -17.73
CA THR A 305 12.04 -38.85 -17.42
C THR A 305 12.38 -37.58 -18.21
N GLU A 306 13.10 -36.63 -17.58
CA GLU A 306 13.95 -35.56 -18.17
C GLU A 306 13.69 -34.08 -17.74
N GLU A 307 12.81 -33.77 -16.80
CA GLU A 307 12.78 -32.43 -16.17
C GLU A 307 12.85 -32.51 -14.64
N PRO A 308 13.61 -31.64 -13.94
CA PRO A 308 13.66 -31.63 -12.49
C PRO A 308 12.31 -31.17 -11.94
N LEU A 309 11.39 -32.12 -11.79
CA LEU A 309 10.07 -31.91 -11.21
C LEU A 309 10.25 -31.64 -9.72
N GLY A 310 9.87 -30.44 -9.27
CA GLY A 310 9.96 -30.05 -7.87
C GLY A 310 9.10 -30.94 -6.98
N GLN A 311 9.53 -31.21 -5.75
CA GLN A 311 8.90 -32.15 -4.81
C GLN A 311 7.40 -31.84 -4.50
N GLY A 312 6.90 -30.66 -4.87
CA GLY A 312 5.50 -30.25 -4.78
C GLY A 312 4.60 -30.59 -5.99
N GLN A 313 5.14 -31.16 -7.07
CA GLN A 313 4.41 -31.37 -8.34
C GLN A 313 3.69 -32.71 -8.48
N MET A 314 3.52 -33.49 -7.40
CA MET A 314 2.82 -34.79 -7.43
C MET A 314 1.34 -34.70 -7.85
N ALA A 315 0.77 -33.49 -7.90
CA ALA A 315 -0.50 -33.21 -8.55
C ALA A 315 -0.27 -32.07 -9.55
N LYS A 316 -0.78 -32.21 -10.79
CA LYS A 316 -0.85 -31.12 -11.78
C LYS A 316 -1.56 -29.93 -11.12
N PHE A 317 -0.77 -28.96 -10.65
CA PHE A 317 -1.27 -27.79 -9.94
C PHE A 317 -1.43 -26.65 -10.93
N THR A 318 -2.63 -26.09 -10.99
CA THR A 318 -2.91 -24.82 -11.64
C THR A 318 -3.05 -23.78 -10.53
N LEU A 319 -2.13 -22.81 -10.48
CA LEU A 319 -2.37 -21.57 -9.75
C LEU A 319 -3.72 -21.00 -10.23
N SER A 320 -4.49 -20.33 -9.36
CA SER A 320 -5.74 -19.70 -9.80
C SER A 320 -5.46 -18.83 -11.03
N PRO A 321 -6.15 -19.03 -12.18
CA PRO A 321 -5.86 -18.32 -13.43
C PRO A 321 -5.83 -16.80 -13.25
N ALA A 322 -6.60 -16.31 -12.27
CA ALA A 322 -6.68 -14.92 -11.84
C ALA A 322 -5.36 -14.29 -11.34
N VAL A 323 -4.58 -15.03 -10.55
CA VAL A 323 -3.32 -14.52 -9.96
C VAL A 323 -2.16 -14.73 -10.93
N VAL A 324 -2.18 -15.80 -11.72
CA VAL A 324 -1.18 -16.03 -12.79
C VAL A 324 -1.31 -15.05 -13.95
N ALA A 325 -2.54 -14.70 -14.32
CA ALA A 325 -2.77 -13.79 -15.43
C ALA A 325 -2.30 -12.36 -15.16
N ASN A 326 -2.15 -11.97 -13.88
CA ASN A 326 -1.72 -10.64 -13.50
C ASN A 326 -0.41 -10.68 -12.67
N PRO A 327 0.75 -10.40 -13.28
CA PRO A 327 2.04 -10.43 -12.59
C PRO A 327 2.12 -9.41 -11.44
N GLU A 328 1.43 -8.28 -11.55
CA GLU A 328 1.36 -7.26 -10.49
C GLU A 328 0.58 -7.78 -9.28
N ALA A 329 -0.55 -8.45 -9.50
CA ALA A 329 -1.32 -9.07 -8.41
C ALA A 329 -0.45 -10.10 -7.66
N THR A 330 0.30 -10.92 -8.40
CA THR A 330 1.25 -11.89 -7.82
C THR A 330 2.31 -11.16 -6.98
N ARG A 331 2.95 -10.13 -7.52
CA ARG A 331 3.98 -9.36 -6.81
C ARG A 331 3.48 -8.82 -5.47
N VAL A 332 2.32 -8.16 -5.46
CA VAL A 332 1.76 -7.58 -4.23
C VAL A 332 1.33 -8.68 -3.25
N LEU A 333 0.80 -9.81 -3.73
CA LEU A 333 0.47 -10.96 -2.89
C LEU A 333 1.71 -11.50 -2.14
N TYR A 334 2.87 -11.57 -2.79
CA TYR A 334 4.13 -11.93 -2.13
C TYR A 334 4.65 -10.84 -1.19
N GLN A 335 4.34 -9.56 -1.42
CA GLN A 335 4.63 -8.49 -0.45
C GLN A 335 3.77 -8.62 0.81
N ILE A 336 2.49 -8.98 0.67
CA ILE A 336 1.63 -9.29 1.83
C ILE A 336 2.20 -10.49 2.59
N LEU A 337 2.63 -11.55 1.90
CA LEU A 337 3.29 -12.71 2.52
C LEU A 337 4.53 -12.27 3.32
N GLU A 338 5.33 -11.35 2.76
CA GLU A 338 6.48 -10.77 3.43
C GLU A 338 6.09 -10.10 4.75
N GLN A 339 5.01 -9.30 4.75
CA GLN A 339 4.53 -8.63 5.97
C GLN A 339 3.95 -9.62 6.99
N LEU A 340 3.26 -10.66 6.52
CA LEU A 340 2.79 -11.74 7.38
C LEU A 340 3.94 -12.44 8.09
N ILE A 341 5.02 -12.75 7.38
CA ILE A 341 6.22 -13.33 7.97
C ILE A 341 6.82 -12.38 9.01
N ARG A 342 6.95 -11.10 8.67
CA ARG A 342 7.48 -10.06 9.58
C ARG A 342 6.70 -9.96 10.89
N ILE A 343 5.36 -10.07 10.83
CA ILE A 343 4.51 -9.92 12.01
C ILE A 343 4.36 -11.25 12.76
N MET A 344 4.17 -12.37 12.08
CA MET A 344 3.73 -13.62 12.71
C MET A 344 4.84 -14.63 13.01
N ALA A 345 6.02 -14.54 12.38
CA ALA A 345 7.05 -15.59 12.54
C ALA A 345 7.55 -15.78 13.98
N GLY A 346 7.48 -14.74 14.82
CA GLY A 346 7.84 -14.82 16.23
C GLY A 346 6.79 -15.49 17.13
N ILE A 347 5.57 -15.70 16.64
CA ILE A 347 4.41 -16.15 17.41
C ILE A 347 4.25 -17.68 17.28
N PRO A 348 4.39 -18.47 18.37
CA PRO A 348 4.36 -19.93 18.26
C PRO A 348 3.02 -20.52 17.81
N SER A 349 1.90 -19.91 18.22
CA SER A 349 0.56 -20.44 17.98
C SER A 349 0.15 -20.44 16.51
N VAL A 350 0.72 -19.54 15.70
CA VAL A 350 0.37 -19.37 14.28
C VAL A 350 1.33 -20.10 13.33
N ASN A 351 2.35 -20.77 13.87
CA ASN A 351 3.33 -21.54 13.10
C ASN A 351 2.70 -22.57 12.14
N PRO A 352 1.69 -23.37 12.52
CA PRO A 352 1.08 -24.32 11.59
C PRO A 352 0.45 -23.66 10.37
N VAL A 353 -0.14 -22.47 10.55
CA VAL A 353 -0.74 -21.69 9.45
C VAL A 353 0.35 -21.12 8.54
N LEU A 354 1.45 -20.61 9.12
CA LEU A 354 2.62 -20.16 8.36
C LEU A 354 3.26 -21.31 7.57
N GLU A 355 3.35 -22.51 8.13
CA GLU A 355 3.86 -23.69 7.41
C GLU A 355 3.01 -24.01 6.19
N ALA A 356 1.69 -24.03 6.33
CA ALA A 356 0.77 -24.24 5.22
C ALA A 356 0.91 -23.16 4.14
N LEU A 357 1.06 -21.91 4.56
CA LEU A 357 1.26 -20.76 3.67
C LEU A 357 2.60 -20.85 2.92
N PHE A 358 3.70 -21.22 3.59
CA PHE A 358 5.03 -21.39 2.97
C PHE A 358 5.02 -22.50 1.95
N HIS A 359 4.37 -23.62 2.29
CA HIS A 359 4.25 -24.75 1.39
C HIS A 359 3.54 -24.32 0.10
N LYS A 360 2.42 -23.58 0.22
CA LYS A 360 1.64 -23.05 -0.89
C LYS A 360 2.34 -21.96 -1.69
N ALA A 361 3.10 -21.08 -1.04
CA ALA A 361 3.79 -19.99 -1.72
C ALA A 361 5.08 -20.45 -2.40
N PHE A 362 5.89 -21.29 -1.75
CA PHE A 362 7.27 -21.54 -2.20
C PHE A 362 7.44 -22.83 -2.99
N LEU A 363 6.61 -23.85 -2.74
CA LEU A 363 6.80 -25.18 -3.33
C LEU A 363 5.74 -25.55 -4.37
N PHE A 364 4.53 -25.01 -4.24
CA PHE A 364 3.42 -25.31 -5.17
C PHE A 364 3.55 -24.67 -6.57
N PRO A 365 4.02 -23.41 -6.73
CA PRO A 365 4.20 -22.83 -8.07
C PRO A 365 5.23 -23.63 -8.88
N LYS A 366 5.08 -23.64 -10.22
CA LYS A 366 6.11 -24.19 -11.12
C LYS A 366 7.43 -23.44 -10.93
N ILE A 367 8.56 -24.11 -11.16
CA ILE A 367 9.89 -23.55 -10.89
C ILE A 367 10.10 -22.20 -11.60
N GLU A 368 9.61 -22.06 -12.84
CA GLU A 368 9.66 -20.81 -13.62
C GLU A 368 8.91 -19.63 -12.98
N GLN A 369 7.87 -19.92 -12.19
CA GLN A 369 6.99 -18.92 -11.56
C GLN A 369 7.43 -18.56 -10.13
N ARG A 370 8.52 -19.14 -9.65
CA ARG A 370 9.02 -18.93 -8.27
C ARG A 370 9.91 -17.69 -8.11
N THR A 371 10.02 -16.84 -9.13
CA THR A 371 10.87 -15.64 -9.08
C THR A 371 10.54 -14.75 -7.88
N GLU A 372 9.25 -14.46 -7.63
CA GLU A 372 8.83 -13.67 -6.46
C GLU A 372 9.10 -14.40 -5.14
N ALA A 373 8.91 -15.73 -5.09
CA ALA A 373 9.24 -16.54 -3.93
C ALA A 373 10.73 -16.39 -3.56
N ILE A 374 11.64 -16.53 -4.52
CA ILE A 374 13.08 -16.39 -4.27
C ILE A 374 13.43 -14.97 -3.82
N ARG A 375 12.80 -13.93 -4.38
CA ARG A 375 13.02 -12.54 -3.92
C ARG A 375 12.65 -12.37 -2.44
N ILE A 376 11.52 -12.93 -2.00
CA ILE A 376 11.13 -12.89 -0.59
C ILE A 376 12.09 -13.70 0.27
N ILE A 377 12.51 -14.89 -0.17
CA ILE A 377 13.50 -15.71 0.54
C ILE A 377 14.81 -14.94 0.70
N LYS A 378 15.31 -14.28 -0.35
CA LYS A 378 16.50 -13.42 -0.29
C LYS A 378 16.34 -12.32 0.76
N LYS A 379 15.19 -11.63 0.83
CA LYS A 379 14.93 -10.60 1.85
C LYS A 379 14.93 -11.16 3.27
N ILE A 380 14.30 -12.33 3.48
CA ILE A 380 14.29 -13.03 4.77
C ILE A 380 15.70 -13.37 5.22
N LEU A 381 16.52 -13.92 4.31
CA LEU A 381 17.91 -14.30 4.59
C LEU A 381 18.83 -13.09 4.78
N SER A 382 18.49 -11.93 4.21
CA SER A 382 19.25 -10.68 4.36
C SER A 382 18.92 -9.96 5.69
N ASP A 383 17.73 -10.14 6.24
CA ASP A 383 17.29 -9.51 7.49
C ASP A 383 17.56 -10.43 8.70
N ARG A 384 18.52 -10.03 9.55
CA ARG A 384 18.90 -10.80 10.74
C ARG A 384 17.73 -11.09 11.68
N ARG A 385 16.78 -10.16 11.83
CA ARG A 385 15.65 -10.33 12.75
C ARG A 385 14.70 -11.39 12.22
N ARG A 386 14.32 -11.29 10.94
CA ARG A 386 13.43 -12.26 10.29
C ARG A 386 14.03 -13.67 10.25
N LEU A 387 15.33 -13.76 9.93
CA LEU A 387 16.03 -15.04 9.97
C LEU A 387 16.01 -15.64 11.39
N ASN A 388 16.29 -14.83 12.40
CA ASN A 388 16.26 -15.27 13.79
C ASN A 388 14.85 -15.75 14.19
N ASP A 389 13.79 -15.03 13.81
CA ASP A 389 12.42 -15.41 14.11
C ASP A 389 12.06 -16.78 13.51
N ILE A 390 12.45 -17.03 12.25
CA ILE A 390 12.23 -18.33 11.60
C ILE A 390 13.02 -19.44 12.29
N VAL A 391 14.30 -19.21 12.60
CA VAL A 391 15.14 -20.21 13.28
C VAL A 391 14.60 -20.50 14.68
N CYS A 392 14.28 -19.46 15.46
CA CYS A 392 13.66 -19.59 16.78
C CYS A 392 12.33 -20.33 16.70
N SER A 393 11.52 -20.04 15.68
CA SER A 393 10.27 -20.74 15.42
C SER A 393 10.51 -22.24 15.18
N CYS A 394 11.47 -22.60 14.34
CA CYS A 394 11.87 -24.00 14.08
C CYS A 394 12.36 -24.74 15.33
N VAL A 395 13.17 -24.08 16.17
CA VAL A 395 13.65 -24.69 17.43
C VAL A 395 12.50 -24.92 18.40
N ARG A 396 11.59 -23.95 18.52
CA ARG A 396 10.46 -24.01 19.45
C ARG A 396 9.39 -25.00 19.01
N SER A 397 9.09 -25.06 17.71
CA SER A 397 8.14 -26.02 17.14
C SER A 397 8.72 -27.43 17.02
N ARG A 398 10.04 -27.59 17.24
CA ARG A 398 10.80 -28.83 16.99
C ARG A 398 10.61 -29.35 15.56
N SER A 399 10.36 -28.45 14.62
CA SER A 399 10.11 -28.74 13.21
C SER A 399 10.97 -27.84 12.34
N LEU A 400 11.78 -28.45 11.48
CA LEU A 400 12.59 -27.73 10.48
C LEU A 400 11.80 -27.45 9.20
N SER A 401 10.47 -27.62 9.21
CA SER A 401 9.55 -27.43 8.08
C SER A 401 9.78 -26.10 7.36
N LEU A 402 9.66 -24.96 8.07
CA LEU A 402 9.80 -23.61 7.53
C LEU A 402 11.16 -23.44 6.86
N TRP A 403 12.23 -23.78 7.58
CA TRP A 403 13.60 -23.72 7.06
C TRP A 403 13.80 -24.62 5.82
N ARG A 404 13.34 -25.86 5.89
CA ARG A 404 13.44 -26.84 4.80
C ARG A 404 12.76 -26.33 3.54
N MET A 405 11.56 -25.74 3.65
CA MET A 405 10.83 -25.22 2.48
C MET A 405 11.57 -24.08 1.80
N LEU A 406 12.21 -23.18 2.56
CA LEU A 406 13.05 -22.11 1.99
C LEU A 406 14.23 -22.70 1.20
N ILE A 407 14.94 -23.66 1.79
CA ILE A 407 16.11 -24.29 1.15
C ILE A 407 15.72 -25.10 -0.08
N VAL A 408 14.63 -25.88 -0.01
CA VAL A 408 14.12 -26.65 -1.15
C VAL A 408 13.75 -25.72 -2.30
N CYS A 409 13.07 -24.60 -2.01
CA CYS A 409 12.72 -23.61 -3.04
C CYS A 409 13.97 -23.04 -3.75
N ILE A 410 15.01 -22.65 -2.99
CA ILE A 410 16.28 -22.18 -3.57
C ILE A 410 16.95 -23.28 -4.41
N ALA A 411 17.03 -24.50 -3.87
CA ALA A 411 17.72 -25.60 -4.51
C ALA A 411 17.07 -26.02 -5.84
N GLU A 412 15.74 -26.12 -5.88
CA GLU A 412 14.99 -26.45 -7.10
C GLU A 412 15.09 -25.34 -8.16
N CYS A 413 15.19 -24.08 -7.74
CA CYS A 413 15.35 -22.94 -8.66
C CYS A 413 16.78 -22.73 -9.15
N ALA A 414 17.77 -23.45 -8.60
CA ALA A 414 19.18 -23.26 -8.94
C ALA A 414 19.54 -23.70 -10.38
N GLN A 415 18.79 -24.63 -10.99
CA GLN A 415 19.07 -25.12 -12.34
C GLN A 415 18.50 -24.21 -13.46
N PRO A 416 17.25 -23.72 -13.41
CA PRO A 416 16.70 -22.82 -14.44
C PRO A 416 16.85 -21.31 -14.15
N GLN A 417 17.09 -20.90 -12.89
CA GLN A 417 17.19 -19.48 -12.47
C GLN A 417 18.46 -19.21 -11.64
N TYR A 418 19.62 -19.61 -12.16
CA TYR A 418 20.88 -19.64 -11.41
C TYR A 418 21.28 -18.28 -10.81
N GLU A 419 21.14 -17.17 -11.54
CA GLU A 419 21.49 -15.81 -11.06
C GLU A 419 20.79 -15.47 -9.73
N ILE A 420 19.46 -15.60 -9.69
CA ILE A 420 18.63 -15.20 -8.54
C ILE A 420 18.83 -16.16 -7.36
N ALA A 421 18.94 -17.46 -7.63
CA ALA A 421 19.21 -18.47 -6.60
C ALA A 421 20.61 -18.30 -5.97
N ILE A 422 21.62 -17.98 -6.78
CA ILE A 422 22.97 -17.67 -6.30
C ILE A 422 22.95 -16.39 -5.47
N GLU A 423 22.25 -15.33 -5.89
CA GLU A 423 22.11 -14.11 -5.10
C GLU A 423 21.42 -14.34 -3.75
N ALA A 424 20.34 -15.12 -3.72
CA ALA A 424 19.67 -15.50 -2.48
C ALA A 424 20.60 -16.28 -1.55
N THR A 425 21.42 -17.19 -2.10
CA THR A 425 22.42 -17.93 -1.34
C THR A 425 23.56 -17.03 -0.84
N ARG A 426 24.01 -16.06 -1.66
CA ARG A 426 25.03 -15.06 -1.29
C ARG A 426 24.54 -14.10 -0.20
N ALA A 427 23.24 -13.85 -0.09
CA ALA A 427 22.67 -13.05 1.00
C ALA A 427 23.03 -13.64 2.38
N CYS A 428 22.99 -14.97 2.52
CA CYS A 428 23.45 -15.66 3.74
C CYS A 428 24.94 -15.36 4.08
N GLY A 429 25.79 -15.23 3.05
CA GLY A 429 27.22 -14.97 3.21
C GLY A 429 27.56 -13.50 3.50
N SER A 430 26.76 -12.57 3.00
CA SER A 430 26.98 -11.12 3.13
C SER A 430 26.82 -10.64 4.58
N MET A 431 26.04 -11.36 5.38
CA MET A 431 25.91 -11.15 6.83
C MET A 431 27.25 -11.25 7.60
N ARG A 432 28.21 -12.06 7.12
CA ARG A 432 29.53 -12.21 7.77
C ARG A 432 30.43 -10.98 7.58
N LYS A 433 30.27 -10.22 6.49
CA LYS A 433 31.12 -9.05 6.20
C LYS A 433 30.76 -7.83 7.05
N GLU A 434 29.48 -7.67 7.41
CA GLU A 434 29.03 -6.57 8.27
C GLU A 434 29.58 -6.65 9.71
N GLU A 435 29.90 -7.86 10.18
CA GLU A 435 30.61 -8.09 11.44
C GLU A 435 32.11 -7.82 11.40
N ALA A 436 32.72 -7.87 10.20
CA ALA A 436 34.13 -7.55 10.04
C ALA A 436 34.36 -6.03 10.04
N GLY A 437 33.39 -5.24 9.55
CA GLY A 437 33.45 -3.77 9.55
C GLY A 437 33.16 -3.10 10.91
N LYS A 438 32.50 -3.81 11.84
CA LYS A 438 32.19 -3.29 13.19
C LYS A 438 33.16 -3.77 14.28
N ARG A 439 34.14 -4.62 13.96
CA ARG A 439 35.27 -4.95 14.85
C ARG A 439 36.46 -4.01 14.61
N GLY A 440 36.21 -2.71 14.75
CA GLY A 440 37.24 -1.69 14.89
C GLY A 440 37.37 -1.28 16.35
N VAL A 441 38.44 -1.75 17.00
CA VAL A 441 39.01 -1.23 18.26
C VAL A 441 38.16 -1.37 19.53
N TYR A 442 38.31 -2.50 20.21
CA TYR A 442 38.39 -2.53 21.67
C TYR A 442 39.55 -3.46 22.06
N PRO A 443 40.61 -2.98 22.75
CA PRO A 443 41.63 -3.89 23.26
C PRO A 443 41.02 -4.73 24.38
N LEU A 444 40.85 -6.02 24.12
CA LEU A 444 40.53 -7.04 25.13
C LEU A 444 41.71 -7.13 26.11
N ASN A 445 41.58 -6.45 27.24
CA ASN A 445 42.45 -6.65 28.39
C ASN A 445 41.98 -7.92 29.10
N ILE A 446 42.61 -9.06 28.80
CA ILE A 446 42.39 -10.34 29.48
C ILE A 446 43.40 -10.41 30.64
N PRO A 447 42.98 -10.41 31.92
CA PRO A 447 43.88 -10.79 32.99
C PRO A 447 44.00 -12.32 33.00
N VAL A 448 45.16 -12.82 32.58
CA VAL A 448 45.57 -14.21 32.74
C VAL A 448 46.06 -14.39 34.18
N GLN A 449 45.30 -15.08 35.02
CA GLN A 449 45.84 -15.75 36.22
C GLN A 449 45.10 -17.08 36.44
N TYR A 450 45.66 -18.16 35.91
CA TYR A 450 45.53 -19.48 36.51
C TYR A 450 46.87 -19.82 37.14
N LYS A 451 46.94 -19.76 38.47
CA LYS A 451 48.00 -20.39 39.26
C LYS A 451 47.69 -21.88 39.34
N PHE A 452 48.60 -22.71 38.85
CA PHE A 452 48.71 -24.10 39.25
C PHE A 452 49.51 -24.13 40.56
N GLU A 453 48.94 -24.71 41.62
CA GLU A 453 49.69 -25.18 42.78
C GLU A 453 49.49 -26.71 42.87
N ASN A 454 50.63 -27.41 42.94
CA ASN A 454 50.76 -28.85 43.18
C ASN A 454 50.45 -29.19 44.63
#